data_AF-A0A150URH7-F1
#
_entry.id   AF-A0A150URH7-F1
#
_cell.length_a   1.000
_cell.length_b   1.000
_cell.length_c   1.000
_cell.angle_alpha   90.00
_cell.angle_beta   90.00
_cell.angle_gamma   90.00
#
_symmetry.space_group_name_H-M   'P 1'
#
loop_
_entity.id
_entity.type
_entity.pdbx_description
1 polymer ?
#
loop_
_entity_poly.entity_id
_entity_poly.type
_entity_poly.pdbx_seq_one_letter_code
_entity_poly.pdbx_strand_id
1 'polypeptide(L)'
;MSRAQVINLSYSKETGFQNSTMLPRTDEKIERLLIHPPFHVAIAGPFLRRKVEKLPIIDSFEHLSLGQRIRAFQILGFVAHAYIWGNEKTKEMNELPPQLARPLEKLGQEIGIAPLATYATTVLWNCSLKDTSKPWVPENVIVDTTFTNTDAEKKFYAIRYGLNRVVAKVMD
;
A
#
# COMPACT_ATOMS: atom_id res chain seq x y z
N MET A 1 -10.74 -26.86 -0.67
CA MET A 1 -9.61 -25.91 -0.72
C MET A 1 -9.68 -25.19 -2.05
N SER A 2 -10.20 -23.96 -2.06
CA SER A 2 -10.31 -23.14 -3.27
C SER A 2 -8.92 -22.72 -3.74
N ARG A 3 -8.61 -22.93 -5.03
CA ARG A 3 -7.39 -22.41 -5.66
C ARG A 3 -7.42 -20.89 -5.48
N ALA A 4 -6.51 -20.35 -4.68
CA ALA A 4 -6.28 -18.90 -4.68
C ALA A 4 -6.08 -18.49 -6.14
N GLN A 5 -6.93 -17.61 -6.65
CA GLN A 5 -6.64 -16.93 -7.90
C GLN A 5 -5.36 -16.15 -7.63
N VAL A 6 -4.23 -16.69 -8.08
CA VAL A 6 -2.98 -15.94 -8.11
C VAL A 6 -3.30 -14.73 -8.97
N ILE A 7 -3.52 -13.58 -8.34
CA ILE A 7 -3.60 -12.34 -9.08
C ILE A 7 -2.24 -12.25 -9.75
N ASN A 8 -2.28 -12.38 -11.06
CA ASN A 8 -1.14 -12.08 -11.89
C ASN A 8 -0.78 -10.64 -11.49
N LEU A 9 0.44 -10.42 -10.97
CA LEU A 9 1.02 -9.09 -10.76
C LEU A 9 1.26 -8.41 -12.13
N SER A 10 0.31 -8.58 -13.04
CA SER A 10 0.41 -8.43 -14.47
C SER A 10 0.66 -6.98 -14.73
N TYR A 11 1.92 -6.71 -15.03
CA TYR A 11 2.38 -5.49 -15.63
C TYR A 11 1.57 -5.23 -16.90
N SER A 12 0.89 -4.09 -16.97
CA SER A 12 0.38 -3.58 -18.24
C SER A 12 1.47 -2.71 -18.89
N LYS A 13 1.76 -2.95 -20.17
CA LYS A 13 2.68 -2.09 -20.94
C LYS A 13 2.19 -0.64 -20.99
N GLU A 14 0.88 -0.44 -21.02
CA GLU A 14 0.22 0.87 -21.09
C GLU A 14 0.12 1.56 -19.72
N THR A 15 -0.36 0.84 -18.69
CA THR A 15 -0.71 1.44 -17.39
C THR A 15 0.27 1.11 -16.26
N GLY A 16 1.28 0.27 -16.50
CA GLY A 16 2.18 -0.23 -15.46
C GLY A 16 1.49 -1.22 -14.52
N PHE A 17 1.92 -1.25 -13.25
CA PHE A 17 1.50 -2.26 -12.27
C PHE A 17 0.13 -1.98 -11.62
N GLN A 18 -0.34 -0.73 -11.58
CA GLN A 18 -1.76 -0.31 -11.42
C GLN A 18 -1.87 1.22 -11.37
N ASN A 19 -3.04 1.76 -11.68
CA ASN A 19 -3.39 3.15 -11.36
C ASN A 19 -3.98 3.27 -9.94
N SER A 20 -3.66 4.37 -9.24
CA SER A 20 -4.20 4.71 -7.93
C SER A 20 -5.73 4.66 -7.96
N THR A 21 -6.31 3.66 -7.27
CA THR A 21 -7.76 3.48 -7.18
C THR A 21 -8.20 3.91 -5.80
N MET A 22 -8.96 5.00 -5.70
CA MET A 22 -9.52 5.45 -4.42
C MET A 22 -10.57 4.45 -3.92
N LEU A 23 -10.59 4.22 -2.60
CA LEU A 23 -11.67 3.46 -1.96
C LEU A 23 -13.01 4.24 -2.03
N PRO A 24 -14.14 3.52 -2.10
CA PRO A 24 -15.46 4.15 -2.07
C PRO A 24 -15.71 4.82 -0.70
N ARG A 25 -16.66 5.75 -0.64
CA ARG A 25 -16.99 6.50 0.59
C ARG A 25 -17.32 5.58 1.78
N THR A 26 -17.89 4.41 1.53
CA THR A 26 -18.19 3.38 2.55
C THR A 26 -16.95 2.90 3.31
N ASP A 27 -15.78 3.00 2.67
CA ASP A 27 -14.49 2.51 3.18
C ASP A 27 -13.48 3.63 3.40
N GLU A 28 -13.94 4.89 3.42
CA GLU A 28 -13.10 6.09 3.61
C GLU A 28 -12.28 6.04 4.91
N LYS A 29 -12.76 5.30 5.91
CA LYS A 29 -12.06 5.06 7.19
C LYS A 29 -10.68 4.45 7.00
N ILE A 30 -10.49 3.63 5.96
CA ILE A 30 -9.20 3.05 5.61
C ILE A 30 -8.30 4.13 4.99
N GLU A 31 -8.80 4.92 4.04
CA GLU A 31 -8.04 6.05 3.45
C GLU A 31 -7.62 7.08 4.50
N ARG A 32 -8.50 7.36 5.48
CA ARG A 32 -8.23 8.31 6.59
C ARG A 32 -7.03 7.93 7.45
N LEU A 33 -6.60 6.67 7.43
CA LEU A 33 -5.35 6.25 8.07
C LEU A 33 -4.16 7.05 7.51
N LEU A 34 -4.20 7.44 6.23
CA LEU A 34 -3.11 8.14 5.55
C LEU A 34 -3.21 9.68 5.50
N ILE A 35 -4.41 10.28 5.58
CA ILE A 35 -4.58 11.71 5.19
C ILE A 35 -4.77 12.71 6.33
N HIS A 36 -5.25 12.33 7.53
CA HIS A 36 -5.50 13.30 8.63
C HIS A 36 -5.12 12.80 10.04
N PRO A 37 -3.95 13.19 10.60
CA PRO A 37 -2.85 13.88 9.91
C PRO A 37 -2.22 12.99 8.82
N PRO A 38 -1.40 13.56 7.92
CA PRO A 38 -0.66 12.80 6.92
C PRO A 38 0.12 11.64 7.54
N PHE A 39 0.25 10.52 6.82
CA PHE A 39 0.79 9.26 7.37
C PHE A 39 2.13 9.44 8.08
N HIS A 40 3.12 10.04 7.42
CA HIS A 40 4.44 10.32 8.01
C HIS A 40 4.39 11.15 9.30
N VAL A 41 3.39 12.03 9.45
CA VAL A 41 3.15 12.77 10.71
C VAL A 41 2.46 11.88 11.73
N ALA A 42 1.49 11.06 11.31
CA ALA A 42 0.75 10.17 12.19
C ALA A 42 1.65 9.12 12.85
N ILE A 43 2.61 8.57 12.10
CA ILE A 43 3.56 7.56 12.60
C ILE A 43 4.66 8.18 13.47
N ALA A 44 4.89 9.50 13.35
CA ALA A 44 5.91 10.19 14.12
C ALA A 44 5.58 10.31 15.63
N GLY A 45 4.35 9.95 16.03
CA GLY A 45 3.86 10.04 17.41
C GLY A 45 2.70 9.08 17.67
N PRO A 46 1.86 9.32 18.69
CA PRO A 46 0.84 8.34 19.11
C PRO A 46 -0.39 8.29 18.18
N PHE A 47 -0.46 9.14 17.15
CA PHE A 47 -1.68 9.33 16.37
C PHE A 47 -2.03 8.11 15.52
N LEU A 48 -1.04 7.40 14.94
CA LEU A 48 -1.32 6.20 14.14
C LEU A 48 -2.10 5.17 14.96
N ARG A 49 -1.63 4.85 16.17
CA ARG A 49 -2.26 3.83 17.03
C ARG A 49 -3.69 4.22 17.40
N ARG A 50 -3.92 5.50 17.75
CA ARG A 50 -5.27 6.03 18.00
C ARG A 50 -6.19 5.95 16.78
N LYS A 51 -5.66 6.09 15.57
CA LYS A 51 -6.46 5.89 14.35
C LYS A 51 -6.84 4.43 14.17
N VAL A 52 -5.89 3.52 14.40
CA VAL A 52 -6.10 2.08 14.30
C VAL A 52 -7.11 1.58 15.33
N GLU A 53 -7.03 2.05 16.57
CA GLU A 53 -7.99 1.71 17.63
C GLU A 53 -9.43 2.08 17.28
N LYS A 54 -9.63 3.18 16.53
CA LYS A 54 -10.95 3.65 16.08
C LYS A 54 -11.47 2.95 14.82
N LEU A 55 -10.64 2.15 14.17
CA LEU A 55 -11.07 1.40 13.00
C LEU A 55 -11.98 0.25 13.45
N PRO A 56 -13.16 0.04 12.84
CA PRO A 56 -13.92 -1.18 13.08
C PRO A 56 -13.14 -2.37 12.54
N ILE A 57 -13.36 -3.55 13.12
CA ILE A 57 -12.89 -4.80 12.53
C ILE A 57 -13.69 -5.03 11.24
N ILE A 58 -13.01 -5.13 10.10
CA ILE A 58 -13.62 -5.30 8.79
C ILE A 58 -13.41 -6.75 8.33
N ASP A 59 -14.50 -7.47 8.12
CA ASP A 59 -14.47 -8.91 7.83
C ASP A 59 -14.87 -9.27 6.39
N SER A 60 -15.30 -8.29 5.58
CA SER A 60 -15.67 -8.49 4.17
C SER A 60 -15.26 -7.31 3.29
N PHE A 61 -14.79 -7.65 2.09
CA PHE A 61 -14.41 -6.73 1.02
C PHE A 61 -15.04 -7.11 -0.33
N GLU A 62 -16.08 -7.95 -0.31
CA GLU A 62 -16.71 -8.48 -1.53
C GLU A 62 -17.33 -7.39 -2.41
N HIS A 63 -17.78 -6.29 -1.81
CA HIS A 63 -18.31 -5.11 -2.50
C HIS A 63 -17.24 -4.29 -3.22
N LEU A 64 -15.95 -4.53 -2.96
CA LEU A 64 -14.85 -3.83 -3.59
C LEU A 64 -14.42 -4.51 -4.90
N SER A 65 -14.13 -3.71 -5.92
CA SER A 65 -13.42 -4.17 -7.11
C SER A 65 -12.02 -4.69 -6.74
N LEU A 66 -11.39 -5.44 -7.66
CA LEU A 66 -10.03 -5.93 -7.45
C LEU A 66 -9.04 -4.80 -7.13
N GLY A 67 -9.12 -3.71 -7.90
CA GLY A 67 -8.23 -2.57 -7.70
C GLY A 67 -8.43 -1.88 -6.35
N GLN A 68 -9.67 -1.82 -5.86
CA GLN A 68 -9.99 -1.30 -4.52
C GLN A 68 -9.51 -2.25 -3.41
N ARG A 69 -9.58 -3.58 -3.61
CA ARG A 69 -8.99 -4.53 -2.65
C ARG A 69 -7.48 -4.38 -2.56
N ILE A 70 -6.81 -4.21 -3.70
CA ILE A 70 -5.37 -3.94 -3.74
C ILE A 70 -5.04 -2.62 -3.01
N ARG A 71 -5.82 -1.56 -3.23
CA ARG A 71 -5.67 -0.30 -2.49
C ARG A 71 -5.83 -0.48 -0.98
N ALA A 72 -6.90 -1.16 -0.54
CA ALA A 72 -7.13 -1.43 0.88
C ALA A 72 -5.96 -2.22 1.48
N PHE A 73 -5.50 -3.28 0.79
CA PHE A 73 -4.38 -4.11 1.22
C PHE A 73 -3.08 -3.30 1.32
N GLN A 74 -2.81 -2.43 0.34
CA GLN A 74 -1.67 -1.53 0.35
C GLN A 74 -1.68 -0.63 1.59
N ILE A 75 -2.79 0.08 1.84
CA ILE A 75 -2.92 0.98 2.99
C ILE A 75 -2.71 0.21 4.29
N LEU A 76 -3.40 -0.92 4.45
CA LEU A 76 -3.29 -1.76 5.65
C LEU A 76 -1.87 -2.32 5.83
N GLY A 77 -1.18 -2.67 4.75
CA GLY A 77 0.22 -3.10 4.78
C GLY A 77 1.15 -2.00 5.31
N PHE A 78 1.06 -0.79 4.76
CA PHE A 78 1.83 0.36 5.26
C PHE A 78 1.55 0.63 6.75
N VAL A 79 0.27 0.64 7.13
CA VAL A 79 -0.17 0.92 8.50
C VAL A 79 0.29 -0.18 9.46
N ALA A 80 0.17 -1.45 9.09
CA ALA A 80 0.63 -2.57 9.90
C ALA A 80 2.15 -2.52 10.14
N HIS A 81 2.93 -2.23 9.10
CA HIS A 81 4.38 -2.07 9.21
C HIS A 81 4.74 -0.95 10.20
N ALA A 82 4.15 0.24 10.02
CA ALA A 82 4.41 1.36 10.92
C ALA A 82 3.87 1.14 12.35
N TYR A 83 2.79 0.38 12.50
CA TYR A 83 2.21 0.08 13.81
C TYR A 83 3.18 -0.73 14.68
N ILE A 84 3.78 -1.77 14.09
CA ILE A 84 4.75 -2.66 14.73
C ILE A 84 6.04 -1.91 15.03
N TRP A 85 6.70 -1.34 14.02
CA TRP A 85 8.05 -0.81 14.18
C TRP A 85 8.11 0.55 14.86
N GLY A 86 7.01 1.32 14.84
CA GLY A 86 6.97 2.65 15.44
C GLY A 86 8.08 3.56 14.90
N ASN A 87 8.70 4.32 15.79
CA ASN A 87 9.84 5.20 15.52
C ASN A 87 10.58 5.51 16.83
N GLU A 88 11.56 6.41 16.81
CA GLU A 88 12.29 6.84 18.02
C GLU A 88 11.38 7.32 19.17
N LYS A 89 10.18 7.79 18.88
CA LYS A 89 9.20 8.31 19.84
C LYS A 89 8.11 7.30 20.23
N THR A 90 8.03 6.16 19.55
CA THR A 90 6.99 5.15 19.75
C THR A 90 7.60 3.76 19.83
N LYS A 91 7.42 3.10 20.98
CA LYS A 91 7.98 1.76 21.23
C LYS A 91 7.49 0.75 20.19
N GLU A 92 8.37 -0.15 19.75
CA GLU A 92 8.01 -1.33 18.95
C GLU A 92 6.92 -2.18 19.63
N MET A 93 6.04 -2.77 18.82
CA MET A 93 4.96 -3.65 19.26
C MET A 93 5.22 -5.06 18.72
N ASN A 94 4.84 -6.09 19.48
CA ASN A 94 5.01 -7.48 19.06
C ASN A 94 3.78 -8.06 18.37
N GLU A 95 2.65 -7.35 18.41
CA GLU A 95 1.35 -7.86 17.96
C GLU A 95 0.56 -6.79 17.22
N LEU A 96 -0.14 -7.21 16.16
CA LEU A 96 -1.10 -6.38 15.44
C LEU A 96 -2.48 -6.50 16.10
N PRO A 97 -3.22 -5.38 16.27
CA PRO A 97 -4.59 -5.44 16.76
C PRO A 97 -5.51 -6.05 15.69
N PRO A 98 -6.65 -6.64 16.08
CA PRO A 98 -7.55 -7.34 15.14
C PRO A 98 -8.09 -6.42 14.03
N GLN A 99 -8.16 -5.11 14.27
CA GLN A 99 -8.49 -4.06 13.30
C GLN A 99 -7.55 -4.05 12.08
N LEU A 100 -6.31 -4.54 12.23
CA LEU A 100 -5.35 -4.67 11.14
C LEU A 100 -5.14 -6.12 10.74
N ALA A 101 -4.94 -7.01 11.72
CA ALA A 101 -4.58 -8.41 11.46
C ALA A 101 -5.62 -9.14 10.61
N ARG A 102 -6.90 -9.07 11.00
CA ARG A 102 -8.00 -9.77 10.29
C ARG A 102 -8.23 -9.26 8.87
N PRO A 103 -8.39 -7.94 8.61
CA PRO A 103 -8.61 -7.48 7.25
C PRO A 103 -7.39 -7.69 6.36
N LEU A 104 -6.16 -7.58 6.89
CA LEU A 104 -4.94 -7.81 6.13
C LEU A 104 -4.80 -9.30 5.74
N GLU A 105 -5.10 -10.22 6.66
CA GLU A 105 -5.16 -11.66 6.37
C GLU A 105 -6.21 -11.97 5.30
N LYS A 106 -7.44 -11.47 5.48
CA LYS A 106 -8.56 -11.70 4.57
C LYS A 106 -8.25 -11.22 3.15
N LEU A 107 -7.79 -9.97 3.01
CA LEU A 107 -7.40 -9.42 1.72
C LEU A 107 -6.20 -10.18 1.13
N GLY A 108 -5.20 -10.52 1.94
CA GLY A 108 -4.04 -11.31 1.52
C GLY A 108 -4.42 -12.66 0.91
N GLN A 109 -5.36 -13.38 1.54
CA GLN A 109 -5.91 -14.63 1.02
C GLN A 109 -6.67 -14.43 -0.29
N GLU A 110 -7.48 -13.36 -0.40
CA GLU A 110 -8.25 -13.05 -1.61
C GLU A 110 -7.37 -12.67 -2.79
N ILE A 111 -6.27 -11.94 -2.55
CA ILE A 111 -5.35 -11.47 -3.59
C ILE A 111 -4.19 -12.44 -3.87
N GLY A 112 -3.99 -13.44 -3.00
CA GLY A 112 -2.90 -14.42 -3.12
C GLY A 112 -1.53 -13.90 -2.69
N ILE A 113 -1.46 -12.98 -1.72
CA ILE A 113 -0.22 -12.43 -1.17
C ILE A 113 -0.17 -12.60 0.36
N ALA A 114 1.03 -12.81 0.91
CA ALA A 114 1.24 -12.86 2.35
C ALA A 114 0.77 -11.57 3.05
N PRO A 115 0.08 -11.63 4.20
CA PRO A 115 -0.58 -10.49 4.83
C PRO A 115 0.39 -9.56 5.58
N LEU A 116 1.27 -8.92 4.83
CA LEU A 116 2.31 -8.00 5.30
C LEU A 116 2.65 -6.98 4.22
N ALA A 117 3.35 -5.92 4.60
CA ALA A 117 3.89 -4.97 3.62
C ALA A 117 4.94 -5.67 2.74
N THR A 118 4.63 -5.83 1.46
CA THR A 118 5.51 -6.48 0.49
C THR A 118 6.11 -5.47 -0.49
N TYR A 119 6.96 -5.96 -1.39
CA TYR A 119 7.43 -5.17 -2.53
C TYR A 119 6.27 -4.68 -3.41
N ALA A 120 5.23 -5.50 -3.56
CA ALA A 120 4.04 -5.11 -4.32
C ALA A 120 3.35 -3.90 -3.69
N THR A 121 3.15 -3.89 -2.35
CA THR A 121 2.49 -2.78 -1.66
C THR A 121 3.32 -1.51 -1.62
N THR A 122 4.63 -1.64 -1.36
CA THR A 122 5.51 -0.48 -1.11
C THR A 122 6.06 0.15 -2.38
N VAL A 123 6.13 -0.61 -3.48
CA VAL A 123 6.68 -0.13 -4.75
C VAL A 123 5.67 -0.26 -5.90
N LEU A 124 5.29 -1.48 -6.28
CA LEU A 124 4.57 -1.72 -7.53
C LEU A 124 3.21 -1.01 -7.58
N TRP A 125 2.45 -1.10 -6.50
CA TRP A 125 1.13 -0.46 -6.36
C TRP A 125 1.21 0.95 -5.77
N ASN A 126 2.38 1.38 -5.30
CA ASN A 126 2.59 2.68 -4.67
C ASN A 126 3.12 3.74 -5.63
N CYS A 127 3.55 3.32 -6.82
CA CYS A 127 4.20 4.17 -7.79
C CYS A 127 3.44 4.19 -9.11
N SER A 128 3.29 5.37 -9.69
CA SER A 128 2.75 5.58 -11.03
C SER A 128 3.51 6.69 -11.76
N LEU A 129 3.35 6.79 -13.09
CA LEU A 129 3.94 7.91 -13.83
C LEU A 129 3.03 9.14 -13.72
N LYS A 130 3.61 10.33 -13.52
CA LYS A 130 2.89 11.60 -13.62
C LYS A 130 2.37 11.82 -15.03
N ASP A 131 3.21 11.54 -16.01
CA ASP A 131 2.91 11.63 -17.43
C ASP A 131 3.34 10.31 -18.11
N THR A 132 2.36 9.51 -18.52
CA THR A 132 2.57 8.20 -19.15
C THR A 132 3.14 8.31 -20.57
N SER A 133 3.10 9.49 -21.20
CA SER A 133 3.72 9.75 -22.51
C SER A 133 5.23 10.00 -22.42
N LYS A 134 5.75 10.31 -21.22
CA LYS A 134 7.16 10.60 -20.98
C LYS A 134 7.91 9.35 -20.50
N PRO A 135 9.23 9.29 -20.73
CA PRO A 135 10.05 8.20 -20.21
C PRO A 135 10.01 8.17 -18.68
N TRP A 136 10.42 7.03 -18.13
CA TRP A 136 10.68 6.94 -16.71
C TRP A 136 11.93 7.77 -16.36
N VAL A 137 11.75 8.71 -15.45
CA VAL A 137 12.78 9.39 -14.67
C VAL A 137 12.22 9.55 -13.24
N PRO A 138 13.05 9.58 -12.19
CA PRO A 138 12.55 9.69 -10.81
C PRO A 138 11.57 10.85 -10.60
N GLU A 139 11.77 11.96 -11.29
CA GLU A 139 10.96 13.17 -11.21
C GLU A 139 9.58 12.99 -11.87
N ASN A 140 9.44 12.04 -12.79
CA ASN A 140 8.18 11.70 -13.47
C ASN A 140 7.41 10.59 -12.72
N VAL A 141 7.82 10.22 -11.50
CA VAL A 141 7.10 9.21 -10.68
C VAL A 141 6.30 9.90 -9.58
N ILE A 142 5.05 9.48 -9.43
CA ILE A 142 4.22 9.73 -8.24
C ILE A 142 4.43 8.56 -7.28
N VAL A 143 4.67 8.89 -6.01
CA VAL A 143 4.73 7.92 -4.91
C VAL A 143 3.57 8.26 -3.97
N ASP A 144 2.60 7.35 -3.84
CA ASP A 144 1.35 7.61 -3.14
C ASP A 144 1.54 7.70 -1.62
N THR A 145 2.30 6.78 -1.03
CA THR A 145 2.52 6.69 0.42
C THR A 145 4.01 6.58 0.74
N THR A 146 4.43 7.29 1.78
CA THR A 146 5.81 7.30 2.29
C THR A 146 5.78 7.27 3.82
N PHE A 147 6.72 6.57 4.44
CA PHE A 147 6.88 6.54 5.89
C PHE A 147 7.47 7.85 6.41
N THR A 148 8.50 8.38 5.74
CA THR A 148 9.28 9.54 6.20
C THR A 148 8.95 10.82 5.42
N ASN A 149 8.34 10.70 4.23
CA ASN A 149 8.06 11.81 3.30
C ASN A 149 9.34 12.56 2.83
N THR A 150 10.51 11.94 3.00
CA THR A 150 11.77 12.50 2.52
C THR A 150 11.95 12.30 1.02
N ASP A 151 12.73 13.18 0.39
CA ASP A 151 13.06 13.04 -1.03
C ASP A 151 13.90 11.79 -1.31
N ALA A 152 14.73 11.37 -0.34
CA ALA A 152 15.51 10.14 -0.43
C ALA A 152 14.61 8.91 -0.53
N GLU A 153 13.57 8.82 0.31
CA GLU A 153 12.60 7.72 0.26
C GLU A 153 11.78 7.72 -1.04
N LYS A 154 11.32 8.89 -1.49
CA LYS A 154 10.59 9.01 -2.77
C LYS A 154 11.45 8.54 -3.94
N LYS A 155 12.72 8.97 -3.99
CA LYS A 155 13.68 8.53 -5.01
C LYS A 155 13.95 7.03 -4.92
N PHE A 156 14.06 6.48 -3.71
CA PHE A 156 14.22 5.04 -3.50
C PHE A 156 13.07 4.26 -4.17
N TYR A 157 11.82 4.61 -3.88
CA TYR A 157 10.68 3.95 -4.52
C TYR A 157 10.64 4.17 -6.04
N ALA A 158 10.90 5.39 -6.51
CA ALA A 158 10.87 5.71 -7.94
C ALA A 158 11.90 4.92 -8.75
N ILE A 159 13.12 4.76 -8.24
CA ILE A 159 14.20 3.97 -8.87
C ILE A 159 13.80 2.50 -8.93
N ARG A 160 13.28 1.95 -7.83
CA ARG A 160 12.82 0.55 -7.76
C ARG A 160 11.68 0.27 -8.74
N TYR A 161 10.73 1.21 -8.86
CA TYR A 161 9.67 1.16 -9.85
C TYR A 161 10.21 1.16 -11.29
N GLY A 162 11.15 2.07 -11.60
CA GLY A 162 11.78 2.16 -12.92
C GLY A 162 12.46 0.88 -13.37
N LEU A 163 13.25 0.27 -12.48
CA LEU A 163 13.92 -1.01 -12.75
C LEU A 163 12.91 -2.10 -13.14
N ASN A 164 11.78 -2.19 -12.42
CA ASN A 164 10.76 -3.19 -12.72
C ASN A 164 10.07 -2.95 -14.05
N ARG A 165 9.84 -1.67 -14.42
CA ARG A 165 9.31 -1.34 -15.75
C ARG A 165 10.24 -1.74 -16.89
N VAL A 166 11.55 -1.58 -16.70
CA VAL A 166 12.55 -1.99 -17.72
C VAL A 166 12.56 -3.50 -17.85
N VAL A 167 12.67 -4.23 -16.74
CA VAL A 167 12.68 -5.70 -16.74
C VAL A 167 11.40 -6.27 -17.37
N ALA A 168 10.23 -5.74 -16.99
CA ALA A 168 8.96 -6.21 -17.54
C ALA A 168 8.80 -5.96 -19.05
N LYS A 169 9.46 -4.95 -19.62
CA LYS A 169 9.50 -4.76 -21.08
C LYS A 169 10.37 -5.79 -21.81
N VAL A 170 11.36 -6.37 -21.14
CA VAL A 170 12.34 -7.31 -21.72
C VAL A 170 11.89 -8.77 -21.57
N MET A 171 11.04 -9.05 -20.58
CA MET A 171 10.53 -10.40 -20.31
C MET A 171 9.32 -10.82 -21.18
N ASP A 172 8.77 -9.89 -21.96
CA ASP A 172 7.74 -10.14 -22.98
C ASP A 172 8.36 -10.24 -24.38
#